data_AF-A0A9D6QYR2-F1
#
_entry.id   AF-A0A9D6QYR2-F1
#
_cell.length_a   1.000
_cell.length_b   1.000
_cell.length_c   1.000
_cell.angle_alpha   90.00
_cell.angle_beta   90.00
_cell.angle_gamma   90.00
#
_symmetry.space_group_name_H-M   'P 1'
#
loop_
_entity.id
_entity.type
_entity.pdbx_description
1 polymer ?
#
loop_
_entity_poly.entity_id
_entity_poly.type
_entity_poly.pdbx_seq_one_letter_code
_entity_poly.pdbx_strand_id
1 'polypeptide(L)'
;MKVRLAEFVPHFTGLGGLLLGHARYSLESRTAVMHQVMQKQQQEIDSWFKEKGWSYWSPLSILARLMEETGEFARLVNHLFGDKPKRSEGADQRLEDELGDILYTLACFGNSHNIDLDAALQKSIDKVNNRDSERKFKN
;
A
#
# COMPACT_ATOMS: atom_id res chain seq x y z
N MET A 1 -2.93 16.00 51.54
CA MET A 1 -4.13 16.48 52.25
C MET A 1 -5.21 16.75 51.20
N LYS A 2 -6.36 16.06 51.29
CA LYS A 2 -7.55 16.26 50.43
C LYS A 2 -8.06 17.69 50.55
N VAL A 3 -8.54 18.32 49.47
CA VAL A 3 -9.85 19.03 49.43
C VAL A 3 -10.42 19.02 48.00
N ARG A 4 -11.73 18.73 47.89
CA ARG A 4 -12.61 18.72 46.71
C ARG A 4 -12.95 20.14 46.21
N LEU A 5 -13.21 20.28 44.91
CA LEU A 5 -14.16 21.26 44.34
C LEU A 5 -14.94 20.50 43.24
N ALA A 6 -16.16 20.07 43.56
CA ALA A 6 -17.43 20.75 43.28
C ALA A 6 -17.86 20.52 41.82
N GLU A 7 -18.86 19.65 41.69
CA GLU A 7 -19.54 19.25 40.45
C GLU A 7 -20.23 20.45 39.81
N PHE A 8 -19.97 20.69 38.53
CA PHE A 8 -20.82 21.51 37.68
C PHE A 8 -21.55 20.57 36.72
N VAL A 9 -22.78 20.21 37.08
CA VAL A 9 -23.70 19.47 36.20
C VAL A 9 -24.44 20.51 35.35
N PRO A 10 -24.22 20.57 34.03
CA PRO A 10 -25.15 21.30 33.18
C PRO A 10 -26.38 20.42 32.94
N HIS A 11 -27.54 20.92 33.37
CA HIS A 11 -28.84 20.44 32.94
C HIS A 11 -28.93 20.55 31.40
N PHE A 12 -28.79 19.41 30.71
CA PHE A 12 -29.16 19.28 29.30
C PHE A 12 -30.53 18.61 29.22
N THR A 13 -31.58 19.42 29.27
CA THR A 13 -32.91 19.06 28.79
C THR A 13 -32.90 19.20 27.27
N GLY A 14 -32.84 18.09 26.54
CA GLY A 14 -33.03 18.09 25.10
C GLY A 14 -32.36 16.93 24.39
N LEU A 15 -33.14 16.22 23.56
CA LEU A 15 -32.83 15.07 22.71
C LEU A 15 -31.75 15.33 21.62
N GLY A 16 -30.66 16.02 21.93
CA GLY A 16 -29.58 16.35 21.00
C GLY A 16 -28.27 15.57 21.18
N GLY A 17 -28.12 14.83 22.30
CA GLY A 17 -26.84 14.23 22.69
C GLY A 17 -26.44 12.94 21.97
N LEU A 18 -27.35 12.27 21.24
CA LEU A 18 -27.07 10.96 20.64
C LEU A 18 -26.50 11.02 19.21
N LEU A 19 -26.55 12.18 18.55
CA LEU A 19 -26.17 12.31 17.13
C LEU A 19 -24.69 12.67 16.91
N LEU A 20 -24.01 13.23 17.92
CA LEU A 20 -22.60 13.63 17.80
C LEU A 20 -21.60 12.51 18.10
N GLY A 21 -22.02 11.46 18.81
CA GLY A 21 -21.20 10.26 19.06
C GLY A 21 -21.09 9.33 17.84
N HIS A 22 -22.18 9.18 17.08
CA HIS A 22 -22.21 8.30 15.91
C HIS A 22 -21.44 8.86 14.71
N ALA A 23 -21.38 10.20 14.56
CA ALA A 23 -20.66 10.82 13.45
C ALA A 23 -19.12 10.73 13.61
N ARG A 24 -18.59 10.80 14.84
CA ARG A 24 -17.15 10.62 15.10
C ARG A 24 -16.72 9.16 14.96
N TYR A 25 -17.53 8.22 15.49
CA TYR A 25 -17.28 6.79 15.31
C TYR A 25 -17.31 6.39 13.82
N SER A 26 -18.15 7.04 13.01
CA SER A 26 -18.25 6.78 11.56
C SER A 26 -17.13 7.38 10.70
N LEU A 27 -16.33 8.34 11.21
CA LEU A 27 -15.27 8.99 10.44
C LEU A 27 -13.90 8.33 10.68
N GLU A 28 -13.62 7.89 11.92
CA GLU A 28 -12.39 7.12 12.23
C GLU A 28 -12.40 5.73 11.57
N SER A 29 -13.57 5.12 11.37
CA SER A 29 -13.70 3.83 10.69
C SER A 29 -13.55 3.89 9.16
N ARG A 30 -13.56 5.08 8.54
CA ARG A 30 -13.43 5.24 7.08
C ARG A 30 -11.99 5.46 6.62
N THR A 31 -11.08 5.84 7.51
CA THR A 31 -9.66 6.05 7.22
C THR A 31 -8.78 4.83 7.47
N ALA A 32 -9.30 3.78 8.11
CA ALA A 32 -8.50 2.65 8.60
C ALA A 32 -8.77 1.30 7.91
N VAL A 33 -9.37 1.29 6.73
CA VAL A 33 -9.43 0.07 5.90
C VAL A 33 -8.57 0.31 4.66
N MET A 34 -7.25 0.34 4.85
CA MET A 34 -6.39 -0.03 3.74
C MET A 34 -6.68 -1.51 3.50
N HIS A 35 -7.42 -1.77 2.43
CA HIS A 35 -7.88 -3.10 2.05
C HIS A 35 -6.63 -4.00 2.01
N GLN A 36 -6.62 -5.12 2.74
CA GLN A 36 -5.47 -6.04 2.93
C GLN A 36 -5.15 -6.83 1.64
N VAL A 37 -5.01 -6.12 0.52
CA VAL A 37 -4.91 -6.68 -0.82
C VAL A 37 -3.53 -7.30 -1.00
N MET A 38 -2.47 -6.63 -0.55
CA MET A 38 -1.12 -7.19 -0.70
C MET A 38 -0.93 -8.39 0.21
N GLN A 39 -1.45 -8.35 1.43
CA GLN A 39 -1.38 -9.46 2.37
C GLN A 39 -2.12 -10.70 1.85
N LYS A 40 -3.31 -10.52 1.28
CA LYS A 40 -4.04 -11.63 0.64
C LYS A 40 -3.22 -12.23 -0.51
N GLN A 41 -2.58 -11.39 -1.32
CA GLN A 41 -1.84 -11.84 -2.49
C GLN A 41 -0.54 -12.54 -2.07
N GLN A 42 0.11 -12.04 -1.02
CA GLN A 42 1.23 -12.71 -0.34
C GLN A 42 0.82 -14.11 0.14
N GLN A 43 -0.36 -14.27 0.76
CA GLN A 43 -0.86 -15.58 1.21
C GLN A 43 -1.19 -16.54 0.07
N GLU A 44 -1.79 -16.05 -1.01
CA GLU A 44 -2.12 -16.85 -2.20
C GLU A 44 -0.83 -17.40 -2.86
N ILE A 45 0.17 -16.54 -3.05
CA ILE A 45 1.48 -16.93 -3.59
C ILE A 45 2.16 -17.94 -2.67
N ASP A 46 2.19 -17.69 -1.36
CA ASP A 46 2.83 -18.59 -0.41
C ASP A 46 2.16 -19.97 -0.34
N SER A 47 0.83 -20.00 -0.42
CA SER A 47 0.05 -21.24 -0.48
C SER A 47 0.39 -22.04 -1.73
N TRP A 48 0.52 -21.38 -2.88
CA TRP A 48 0.91 -22.02 -4.13
C TRP A 48 2.34 -22.59 -4.09
N PHE A 49 3.30 -21.85 -3.52
CA PHE A 49 4.68 -22.35 -3.33
C PHE A 49 4.70 -23.60 -2.45
N LYS A 50 3.93 -23.60 -1.35
CA LYS A 50 3.78 -24.75 -0.46
C LYS A 50 3.17 -25.96 -1.16
N GLU A 51 2.10 -25.76 -1.94
CA GLU A 51 1.47 -26.84 -2.73
C GLU A 51 2.47 -27.48 -3.70
N LYS A 52 3.32 -26.67 -4.34
CA LYS A 52 4.35 -27.15 -5.28
C LYS A 52 5.60 -27.69 -4.61
N GLY A 53 5.74 -27.56 -3.28
CA GLY A 53 6.96 -27.93 -2.55
C GLY A 53 8.16 -27.06 -2.92
N TRP A 54 7.92 -25.82 -3.36
CA TRP A 54 8.97 -24.89 -3.76
C TRP A 54 9.43 -24.03 -2.59
N SER A 55 10.71 -23.66 -2.64
CA SER A 55 11.28 -22.63 -1.78
C SER A 55 11.43 -21.34 -2.57
N TYR A 56 11.32 -20.20 -1.90
CA TYR A 56 11.71 -18.92 -2.50
C TYR A 56 13.20 -18.92 -2.88
N TRP A 57 13.54 -18.18 -3.93
CA TRP A 57 14.92 -17.98 -4.35
C TRP A 57 15.73 -17.15 -3.33
N SER A 58 17.05 -17.11 -3.52
CA SER A 58 17.93 -16.26 -2.71
C SER A 58 17.57 -14.77 -2.84
N PRO A 59 17.85 -13.92 -1.84
CA PRO A 59 17.52 -12.50 -1.90
C PRO A 59 18.10 -11.80 -3.14
N LEU A 60 19.33 -12.15 -3.54
CA LEU A 60 19.97 -11.57 -4.73
C LEU A 60 19.34 -12.06 -6.04
N SER A 61 18.85 -13.31 -6.07
CA SER A 61 18.13 -13.85 -7.23
C SER A 61 16.78 -13.14 -7.42
N ILE A 62 16.04 -12.93 -6.33
CA ILE A 62 14.77 -12.18 -6.37
C ILE A 62 15.02 -10.73 -6.78
N LEU A 63 16.08 -10.09 -6.26
CA LEU A 63 16.47 -8.74 -6.67
C LEU A 63 16.83 -8.66 -8.15
N ALA A 64 17.59 -9.63 -8.67
CA ALA A 64 17.94 -9.69 -10.09
C ALA A 64 16.68 -9.79 -10.96
N ARG A 65 15.73 -10.66 -10.58
CA ARG A 65 14.44 -10.77 -11.27
C ARG A 65 13.66 -9.46 -11.22
N LEU A 66 13.62 -8.78 -10.07
CA LEU A 66 12.94 -7.49 -9.94
C LEU A 66 13.52 -6.43 -10.91
N MET A 67 14.85 -6.41 -11.08
CA MET A 67 15.50 -5.50 -12.02
C MET A 67 15.22 -5.86 -13.48
N GLU A 68 15.08 -7.14 -13.78
CA GLU A 68 14.68 -7.63 -15.10
C GLU A 68 13.28 -7.11 -15.47
N GLU A 69 12.26 -7.35 -14.63
CA GLU A 69 10.89 -6.89 -14.90
C GLU A 69 10.79 -5.36 -14.94
N THR A 70 11.54 -4.67 -14.09
CA THR A 70 11.61 -3.21 -14.13
C THR A 70 12.23 -2.71 -15.44
N GLY A 71 13.20 -3.43 -15.99
CA GLY A 71 13.82 -3.13 -17.28
C GLY A 71 12.88 -3.37 -18.46
N GLU A 72 12.10 -4.46 -18.42
CA GLU A 72 11.05 -4.76 -19.41
C GLU A 72 9.96 -3.68 -19.39
N PHE A 73 9.46 -3.34 -18.20
CA PHE A 73 8.55 -2.22 -18.00
C PHE A 73 9.11 -0.90 -18.55
N ALA A 74 10.35 -0.56 -18.22
CA ALA A 74 10.99 0.67 -18.68
C ALA A 74 11.14 0.71 -20.21
N ARG A 75 11.50 -0.43 -20.82
CA ARG A 75 11.58 -0.57 -22.28
C ARG A 75 10.23 -0.31 -22.94
N LEU A 76 9.15 -0.88 -22.39
CA LEU A 76 7.80 -0.71 -22.92
C LEU A 76 7.29 0.72 -22.74
N VAL A 77 7.50 1.34 -21.58
CA VAL A 77 7.18 2.76 -21.34
C VAL A 77 7.90 3.65 -22.35
N ASN A 78 9.20 3.43 -22.58
CA ASN A 78 9.95 4.21 -23.56
C ASN A 78 9.46 3.97 -25.00
N HIS A 79 9.02 2.76 -25.34
CA HIS A 79 8.42 2.48 -26.65
C HIS A 79 7.07 3.21 -26.84
N LEU A 80 6.21 3.21 -25.81
CA LEU A 80 4.87 3.78 -25.89
C LEU A 80 4.85 5.31 -25.78
N PHE A 81 5.71 5.87 -24.92
CA PHE A 81 5.67 7.27 -24.50
C PHE A 81 6.98 8.04 -24.75
N GLY A 82 8.03 7.41 -25.27
CA GLY A 82 9.31 8.08 -25.53
C GLY A 82 9.30 8.95 -26.80
N ASP A 83 10.24 9.90 -26.86
CA ASP A 83 10.33 10.91 -27.95
C ASP A 83 10.89 10.37 -29.28
N LYS A 84 11.29 9.09 -29.32
CA LYS A 84 11.90 8.48 -30.52
C LYS A 84 10.82 7.94 -31.47
N PRO A 85 11.09 7.93 -32.80
CA PRO A 85 10.17 7.36 -33.78
C PRO A 85 9.84 5.90 -33.43
N LYS A 86 8.53 5.62 -33.35
CA LYS A 86 8.03 4.28 -33.03
C LYS A 86 8.37 3.32 -34.16
N ARG A 87 9.08 2.23 -33.86
CA ARG A 87 9.16 1.09 -34.77
C ARG A 87 7.79 0.43 -34.79
N SER A 88 7.28 0.11 -35.98
CA SER A 88 5.95 -0.47 -36.19
C SER A 88 5.84 -1.94 -35.79
N GLU A 89 6.94 -2.55 -35.33
CA GLU A 89 6.99 -3.96 -35.01
C GLU A 89 6.82 -4.19 -33.51
N GLY A 90 5.70 -4.83 -33.19
CA GLY A 90 5.68 -6.03 -32.36
C GLY A 90 6.11 -5.85 -30.91
N ALA A 91 5.16 -5.48 -30.07
CA ALA A 91 5.12 -6.05 -28.74
C ALA A 91 3.64 -6.30 -28.40
N ASP A 92 3.27 -7.57 -28.32
CA ASP A 92 2.01 -8.00 -27.68
C ASP A 92 2.11 -7.88 -26.14
N GLN A 93 3.21 -7.29 -25.64
CA GLN A 93 3.45 -7.00 -24.23
C GLN A 93 2.61 -5.81 -23.77
N ARG A 94 1.94 -5.94 -22.63
CA ARG A 94 1.11 -4.90 -22.04
C ARG A 94 1.77 -4.38 -20.77
N LEU A 95 1.58 -3.09 -20.49
CA LEU A 95 2.11 -2.48 -19.26
C LEU A 95 1.63 -3.18 -17.99
N GLU A 96 0.41 -3.74 -18.03
CA GLU A 96 -0.16 -4.48 -16.90
C GLU A 96 0.56 -5.79 -16.62
N ASP A 97 1.11 -6.45 -17.63
CA ASP A 97 1.86 -7.71 -17.47
C ASP A 97 3.16 -7.42 -16.70
N GLU A 98 3.91 -6.42 -17.16
CA GLU A 98 5.18 -6.02 -16.53
C GLU A 98 4.98 -5.49 -15.09
N LEU A 99 3.91 -4.73 -14.85
CA LEU A 99 3.55 -4.28 -13.51
C LEU A 99 3.13 -5.47 -12.61
N GLY A 100 2.43 -6.45 -13.18
CA GLY A 100 2.07 -7.68 -12.50
C GLY A 100 3.30 -8.47 -12.06
N ASP A 101 4.29 -8.63 -12.94
CA ASP A 101 5.52 -9.36 -12.65
C ASP A 101 6.38 -8.65 -11.60
N ILE A 102 6.44 -7.31 -11.62
CA ILE A 102 7.07 -6.51 -10.56
C ILE A 102 6.38 -6.75 -9.21
N LEU A 103 5.04 -6.68 -9.16
CA LEU A 103 4.27 -6.88 -7.93
C LEU A 103 4.43 -8.31 -7.39
N TYR A 104 4.38 -9.30 -8.26
CA TYR A 104 4.59 -10.71 -7.92
C TYR A 104 6.00 -10.93 -7.34
N THR A 105 7.02 -10.34 -7.96
CA THR A 105 8.41 -10.46 -7.49
C THR A 105 8.59 -9.79 -6.12
N LEU A 106 7.98 -8.62 -5.90
CA LEU A 106 7.97 -7.96 -4.59
C LEU A 106 7.26 -8.80 -3.52
N ALA A 107 6.14 -9.43 -3.86
CA ALA A 107 5.44 -10.34 -2.96
C ALA A 107 6.30 -11.55 -2.57
N CYS A 108 7.03 -12.15 -3.53
CA CYS A 108 7.99 -13.22 -3.25
C CYS A 108 9.12 -12.74 -2.32
N PHE A 109 9.64 -11.54 -2.52
CA PHE A 109 10.65 -10.95 -1.63
C PHE A 109 10.06 -10.73 -0.21
N GLY A 110 8.86 -10.19 -0.13
CA GLY A 110 8.15 -9.95 1.12
C GLY A 110 7.94 -11.23 1.91
N ASN A 111 7.45 -12.28 1.27
CA ASN A 111 7.22 -13.58 1.91
C ASN A 111 8.53 -14.22 2.38
N SER A 112 9.57 -14.21 1.54
CA SER A 112 10.88 -14.80 1.91
C SER A 112 11.58 -14.11 3.08
N HIS A 113 11.17 -12.87 3.42
CA HIS A 113 11.76 -12.08 4.51
C HIS A 113 10.75 -11.72 5.62
N ASN A 114 9.55 -12.29 5.60
CA ASN A 114 8.47 -12.00 6.57
C ASN A 114 8.12 -10.50 6.66
N ILE A 115 8.04 -9.82 5.51
CA ILE A 115 7.65 -8.42 5.41
C ILE A 115 6.16 -8.34 5.06
N ASP A 116 5.41 -7.57 5.84
CA ASP A 116 4.03 -7.18 5.54
C ASP A 116 4.04 -6.03 4.52
N LEU A 117 3.65 -6.31 3.28
CA LEU A 117 3.67 -5.32 2.21
C LEU A 117 2.56 -4.27 2.32
N ASP A 118 1.41 -4.59 2.91
CA ASP A 118 0.37 -3.59 3.16
C ASP A 118 0.86 -2.57 4.19
N ALA A 119 1.48 -3.04 5.28
CA ALA A 119 2.06 -2.16 6.29
C ALA A 119 3.23 -1.32 5.72
N ALA A 120 4.08 -1.92 4.88
CA ALA A 120 5.19 -1.22 4.24
C ALA A 120 4.72 -0.12 3.27
N LEU A 121 3.66 -0.41 2.49
CA LEU A 121 3.04 0.54 1.57
C LEU A 121 2.36 1.67 2.35
N GLN A 122 1.58 1.36 3.38
CA GLN A 122 0.91 2.36 4.23
C GLN A 122 1.93 3.34 4.83
N LYS A 123 3.03 2.82 5.38
CA LYS A 123 4.11 3.66 5.92
C LYS A 123 4.71 4.61 4.88
N SER A 124 4.81 4.15 3.63
CA SER A 124 5.33 4.96 2.52
C SER A 124 4.34 6.07 2.13
N ILE A 125 3.04 5.77 2.09
CA ILE A 125 1.97 6.73 1.83
C ILE A 125 1.93 7.81 2.92
N ASP A 126 1.97 7.41 4.20
CA ASP A 126 1.96 8.34 5.32
C ASP A 126 3.17 9.28 5.28
N LYS A 127 4.33 8.77 4.91
CA LYS A 127 5.55 9.57 4.73
C LYS A 127 5.38 10.62 3.64
N VAL A 128 4.71 10.31 2.53
CA VAL A 128 4.45 11.28 1.45
C VAL A 128 3.45 12.34 1.92
N ASN A 129 2.35 11.92 2.55
CA ASN A 129 1.31 12.83 3.06
C ASN A 129 1.87 13.84 4.09
N ASN A 130 2.74 13.38 5.00
CA ASN A 130 3.37 14.24 6.00
C ASN A 130 4.38 15.21 5.39
N ARG A 131 5.10 14.82 4.32
CA ARG A 131 6.01 15.74 3.62
C ARG A 131 5.26 16.83 2.86
N ASP A 132 4.09 16.52 2.31
CA ASP A 132 3.30 17.49 1.56
C ASP A 132 2.51 18.44 2.46
N SER A 133 2.11 18.02 3.67
CA SER A 133 1.52 18.94 4.65
C SER A 133 2.53 20.01 5.09
N GLU A 134 3.80 19.66 5.30
CA GLU A 134 4.88 20.61 5.60
C GLU A 134 5.14 21.61 4.46
N ARG A 135 4.93 21.22 3.20
CA ARG A 135 5.06 22.11 2.03
C ARG A 135 3.91 23.12 1.93
N LYS A 136 2.69 22.72 2.29
CA LYS A 136 1.53 23.62 2.32
C LYS A 136 1.64 24.72 3.39
N PHE A 137 2.45 24.53 4.44
CA PHE A 137 2.72 25.56 5.44
C PHE A 137 3.87 26.51 5.08
N LYS A 138 4.61 26.24 3.99
CA LYS A 138 5.77 27.05 3.55
C LYS A 138 5.50 27.93 2.33
N ASN A 139 4.30 27.89 1.75
CA ASN A 139 3.82 28.74 0.66
C ASN A 139 2.57 29.49 1.10
#